data_AF-W0S933-F1
#
_entry.id   AF-W0S933-F1
#
_cell.length_a   1.000
_cell.length_b   1.000
_cell.length_c   1.000
_cell.angle_alpha   90.00
_cell.angle_beta   90.00
_cell.angle_gamma   90.00
#
_symmetry.space_group_name_H-M   'P 1'
#
loop_
_entity.id
_entity.type
_entity.pdbx_description
1 polymer ?
#
loop_
_entity_poly.entity_id
_entity_poly.type
_entity_poly.pdbx_seq_one_letter_code
_entity_poly.pdbx_strand_id
1 'polypeptide(L)'
;SLNTVHGGFAYLIMTENAMIGALDPNGFRPLSLGKMKNGAYVLASETCALDIVGAELVRNIRPGEIVVVDDHGYKIVQYTNQTQLAICSMEFIYFARPDSDIYGVNVHSARKRMGARLAQESPVDADMVIGVPNSSLSAASGYAEEAGLPNEMGLIKNQYVARTFIQPTQELREQGVRMKLSAVHSVVKGKRVIVIDDSIVRGTTSKRIVQLLKEAGAAEVHMRISSPPLKYPCF
;
A
#
# COMPACT_ATOMS: atom_id res chain seq x y z
N SER A 1 -12.88 -28.62 -8.85
CA SER A 1 -13.77 -27.61 -8.22
C SER A 1 -12.87 -26.57 -7.56
N LEU A 2 -13.22 -25.28 -7.54
CA LEU A 2 -12.42 -24.28 -6.81
C LEU A 2 -12.38 -24.57 -5.30
N ASN A 3 -13.33 -25.37 -4.77
CA ASN A 3 -13.33 -25.83 -3.38
C ASN A 3 -12.16 -26.74 -3.00
N THR A 4 -11.34 -27.20 -3.95
CA THR A 4 -10.14 -28.02 -3.66
C THR A 4 -8.86 -27.20 -3.52
N VAL A 5 -8.91 -25.89 -3.79
CA VAL A 5 -7.75 -24.98 -3.67
C VAL A 5 -7.84 -24.26 -2.33
N HIS A 6 -6.75 -24.26 -1.57
CA HIS A 6 -6.65 -23.60 -0.27
C HIS A 6 -5.61 -22.46 -0.34
N GLY A 7 -5.97 -21.31 0.22
CA GLY A 7 -5.14 -20.09 0.20
C GLY A 7 -5.88 -18.91 -0.42
N GLY A 8 -5.21 -17.76 -0.49
CA GLY A 8 -5.74 -16.57 -1.15
C GLY A 8 -5.52 -16.62 -2.67
N PHE A 9 -6.57 -16.39 -3.45
CA PHE A 9 -6.46 -16.31 -4.91
C PHE A 9 -7.45 -15.32 -5.50
N ALA A 10 -6.98 -14.61 -6.52
CA ALA A 10 -7.80 -13.87 -7.48
C ALA A 10 -7.35 -14.31 -8.87
N TYR A 11 -8.14 -15.16 -9.52
CA TYR A 11 -7.81 -15.72 -10.83
C TYR A 11 -8.47 -14.93 -11.95
N LEU A 12 -7.76 -14.86 -13.08
CA LEU A 12 -8.30 -14.53 -14.39
C LEU A 12 -8.07 -15.72 -15.31
N ILE A 13 -9.13 -16.18 -15.96
CA ILE A 13 -9.12 -17.30 -16.90
C ILE A 13 -9.81 -16.81 -18.17
N MET A 14 -9.24 -17.12 -19.33
CA MET A 14 -9.83 -16.76 -20.62
C MET A 14 -10.05 -18.02 -21.43
N THR A 15 -11.21 -18.11 -22.06
CA THR A 15 -11.54 -19.12 -23.07
C THR A 15 -11.83 -18.42 -24.39
N GLU A 16 -12.12 -19.19 -25.45
CA GLU A 16 -12.47 -18.62 -26.76
C GLU A 16 -13.67 -17.66 -26.71
N ASN A 17 -14.60 -17.87 -25.77
CA ASN A 17 -15.89 -17.16 -25.73
C ASN A 17 -16.16 -16.42 -24.41
N ALA A 18 -15.23 -16.43 -23.45
CA ALA A 18 -15.45 -15.78 -22.16
C ALA A 18 -14.16 -15.37 -21.42
N MET A 19 -14.26 -14.30 -20.66
CA MET A 19 -13.32 -13.92 -19.61
C MET A 19 -13.93 -14.23 -18.24
N ILE A 20 -13.21 -14.94 -17.40
CA ILE A 20 -13.67 -15.43 -16.11
C ILE A 20 -12.76 -14.90 -15.02
N GLY A 21 -13.33 -14.21 -14.03
CA GLY A 21 -12.66 -13.86 -12.77
C GLY A 21 -13.17 -14.75 -11.64
N ALA A 22 -12.30 -15.21 -10.75
CA ALA A 22 -12.71 -16.01 -9.59
C ALA A 22 -11.95 -15.59 -8.34
N LEU A 23 -12.66 -15.47 -7.22
CA LEU A 23 -12.07 -15.03 -5.95
C LEU A 23 -12.23 -16.09 -4.86
N ASP A 24 -11.19 -16.27 -4.06
CA ASP A 24 -11.16 -17.23 -2.95
C ASP A 24 -12.27 -16.98 -1.92
N PRO A 25 -12.62 -17.97 -1.07
CA PRO A 25 -13.72 -17.83 -0.11
C PRO A 25 -13.47 -16.80 0.99
N ASN A 26 -12.24 -16.30 1.10
CA ASN A 26 -11.88 -15.25 2.04
C ASN A 26 -11.78 -13.84 1.42
N GLY A 27 -11.77 -13.75 0.08
CA GLY A 27 -11.50 -12.50 -0.64
C GLY A 27 -10.18 -11.88 -0.22
N PHE A 28 -9.14 -12.71 -0.06
CA PHE A 28 -7.86 -12.30 0.51
C PHE A 28 -7.16 -11.25 -0.36
N ARG A 29 -7.32 -11.36 -1.68
CA ARG A 29 -6.87 -10.36 -2.67
C ARG A 29 -8.07 -9.61 -3.27
N PRO A 30 -7.96 -8.31 -3.55
CA PRO A 30 -9.05 -7.57 -4.18
C PRO A 30 -9.19 -7.94 -5.66
N LEU A 31 -10.43 -7.92 -6.15
CA LEU A 31 -10.77 -8.05 -7.56
C LEU A 31 -12.02 -7.21 -7.84
N SER A 32 -11.93 -6.33 -8.84
CA SER A 32 -12.98 -5.38 -9.21
C SER A 32 -13.39 -5.57 -10.66
N LEU A 33 -14.69 -5.43 -10.93
CA LEU A 33 -15.27 -5.37 -12.26
C LEU A 33 -15.59 -3.91 -12.59
N GLY A 34 -15.07 -3.44 -13.71
CA GLY A 34 -15.42 -2.15 -14.31
C GLY A 34 -16.06 -2.30 -15.69
N LYS A 35 -16.67 -1.24 -16.18
CA LYS A 35 -17.29 -1.15 -17.51
C LYS A 35 -16.85 0.11 -18.23
N MET A 36 -16.35 -0.05 -19.45
CA MET A 36 -15.97 1.04 -20.34
C MET A 36 -17.19 1.64 -21.03
N LYS A 37 -17.06 2.88 -21.52
CA LYS A 37 -18.13 3.59 -22.25
C LYS A 37 -18.61 2.85 -23.51
N ASN A 38 -17.73 2.08 -24.16
CA ASN A 38 -18.06 1.27 -25.34
C ASN A 38 -18.77 -0.06 -24.99
N GLY A 39 -19.04 -0.33 -23.70
CA GLY A 39 -19.70 -1.54 -23.22
C GLY A 39 -18.75 -2.67 -22.79
N ALA A 40 -17.43 -2.57 -23.05
CA ALA A 40 -16.47 -3.58 -22.65
C ALA A 40 -16.33 -3.68 -21.12
N TYR A 41 -16.10 -4.89 -20.61
CA TYR A 41 -15.83 -5.12 -19.19
C TYR A 41 -14.33 -5.27 -18.92
N VAL A 42 -13.90 -4.78 -17.76
CA VAL A 42 -12.50 -4.82 -17.31
C VAL A 42 -12.47 -5.46 -15.94
N LEU A 43 -11.59 -6.43 -15.73
CA LEU A 43 -11.27 -6.96 -14.40
C LEU A 43 -9.90 -6.46 -13.97
N ALA A 44 -9.81 -5.96 -12.75
CA ALA A 44 -8.57 -5.45 -12.19
C ALA A 44 -8.47 -5.76 -10.70
N SER A 45 -7.25 -5.99 -10.20
CA SER A 45 -7.02 -6.15 -8.76
C SER A 45 -7.33 -4.86 -7.98
N GLU A 46 -7.10 -3.70 -8.60
CA GLU A 46 -7.26 -2.39 -7.97
C GLU A 46 -8.08 -1.46 -8.87
N THR A 47 -8.91 -0.60 -8.25
CA THR A 47 -9.79 0.33 -8.98
C THR A 47 -9.02 1.41 -9.72
N CYS A 48 -7.81 1.78 -9.28
CA CYS A 48 -6.98 2.75 -9.99
C CYS A 48 -6.68 2.34 -11.44
N ALA A 49 -6.66 1.03 -11.74
CA ALA A 49 -6.49 0.55 -13.10
C ALA A 49 -7.75 0.81 -13.95
N LEU A 50 -8.94 0.71 -13.35
CA LEU A 50 -10.20 1.06 -14.00
C LEU A 50 -10.22 2.56 -14.33
N ASP A 51 -9.83 3.40 -13.37
CA ASP A 51 -9.78 4.85 -13.56
C ASP A 51 -8.82 5.25 -14.71
N ILE A 52 -7.63 4.65 -14.75
CA ILE A 52 -6.61 4.91 -15.78
C ILE A 52 -7.13 4.58 -17.19
N VAL A 53 -7.88 3.50 -17.34
CA VAL A 53 -8.44 3.11 -18.65
C VAL A 53 -9.81 3.73 -18.93
N GLY A 54 -10.36 4.52 -18.00
CA GLY A 54 -11.67 5.17 -18.13
C GLY A 54 -12.86 4.20 -18.01
N ALA A 55 -12.70 3.12 -17.24
CA ALA A 55 -13.79 2.21 -16.89
C ALA A 55 -14.46 2.65 -15.57
N GLU A 56 -15.79 2.67 -15.55
CA GLU A 56 -16.56 2.93 -14.34
C GLU A 56 -16.61 1.66 -13.48
N LEU A 57 -16.38 1.78 -12.17
CA LEU A 57 -16.51 0.65 -11.25
C LEU A 57 -17.95 0.14 -11.22
N VAL A 58 -18.15 -1.13 -11.58
CA VAL A 58 -19.45 -1.80 -11.49
C VAL A 58 -19.64 -2.41 -10.12
N ARG A 59 -18.66 -3.20 -9.66
CA ARG A 59 -18.67 -3.86 -8.33
C ARG A 59 -17.32 -4.45 -7.96
N ASN A 60 -17.15 -4.69 -6.67
CA ASN A 60 -16.16 -5.64 -6.17
C ASN A 60 -16.67 -7.08 -6.38
N ILE A 61 -15.78 -7.99 -6.75
CA ILE A 61 -16.05 -9.43 -6.72
C ILE A 61 -15.95 -9.87 -5.25
N ARG A 62 -16.98 -10.54 -4.74
CA ARG A 62 -17.06 -10.92 -3.33
C ARG A 62 -16.39 -12.29 -3.11
N PRO A 63 -16.02 -12.61 -1.86
CA PRO A 63 -15.45 -13.92 -1.55
C PRO A 63 -16.32 -15.07 -2.07
N GLY A 64 -15.71 -16.08 -2.69
CA GLY A 64 -16.41 -17.26 -3.23
C GLY A 64 -17.20 -17.00 -4.52
N GLU A 65 -17.09 -15.82 -5.13
CA GLU A 65 -17.72 -15.49 -6.41
C GLU A 65 -16.82 -15.79 -7.62
N ILE A 66 -17.47 -16.19 -8.70
CA ILE A 66 -16.96 -16.24 -10.07
C ILE A 66 -17.75 -15.22 -10.87
N VAL A 67 -17.05 -14.33 -11.58
CA VAL A 67 -17.61 -13.47 -12.61
C VAL A 67 -17.30 -14.06 -13.97
N VAL A 68 -18.32 -14.24 -14.80
CA VAL A 68 -18.17 -14.70 -16.18
C VAL A 68 -18.64 -13.55 -17.08
N VAL A 69 -17.76 -13.09 -17.94
CA VAL A 69 -18.01 -12.06 -18.95
C VAL A 69 -17.98 -12.72 -20.33
N ASP A 70 -19.03 -12.52 -21.12
CA ASP A 70 -19.18 -12.97 -22.50
C ASP A 70 -19.80 -11.86 -23.37
N ASP A 71 -20.10 -12.17 -24.64
CA ASP A 71 -20.67 -11.21 -25.59
C ASP A 71 -22.07 -10.71 -25.20
N HIS A 72 -22.74 -11.37 -24.24
CA HIS A 72 -24.07 -10.98 -23.75
C HIS A 72 -24.02 -10.16 -22.46
N GLY A 73 -22.85 -10.00 -21.84
CA GLY A 73 -22.67 -9.21 -20.63
C GLY A 73 -21.84 -9.92 -19.57
N TYR A 74 -22.20 -9.74 -18.30
CA TYR A 74 -21.58 -10.48 -17.20
C TYR A 74 -22.64 -11.16 -16.34
N LYS A 75 -22.25 -12.29 -15.73
CA LYS A 75 -23.01 -12.97 -14.68
C LYS A 75 -22.11 -13.31 -13.51
N ILE A 76 -22.72 -13.38 -12.33
CA ILE A 76 -22.04 -13.81 -11.10
C ILE A 76 -22.54 -15.21 -10.73
N VAL A 77 -21.60 -16.09 -10.42
CA VAL A 77 -21.86 -17.45 -9.94
C VAL A 77 -21.14 -17.63 -8.61
N GLN A 78 -21.85 -18.07 -7.58
CA GLN A 78 -21.21 -18.45 -6.32
C GLN A 78 -20.83 -19.93 -6.37
N TYR A 79 -19.54 -20.24 -6.20
CA TYR A 79 -19.09 -21.64 -6.15
C TYR A 79 -19.04 -22.21 -4.73
N THR A 80 -19.14 -21.33 -3.72
CA THR A 80 -19.29 -21.65 -2.31
C THR A 80 -20.02 -20.54 -1.57
N ASN A 81 -20.77 -20.91 -0.53
CA ASN A 81 -21.38 -19.99 0.44
C ASN A 81 -20.65 -20.01 1.79
N GLN A 82 -19.62 -20.85 1.94
CA GLN A 82 -18.76 -20.90 3.13
C GLN A 82 -17.66 -19.86 2.97
N THR A 83 -17.99 -18.61 3.28
CA THR A 83 -17.12 -17.46 3.01
C THR A 83 -16.89 -16.61 4.26
N GLN A 84 -15.72 -15.99 4.36
CA GLN A 84 -15.40 -15.00 5.40
C GLN A 84 -14.60 -13.85 4.78
N LEU A 85 -15.12 -12.63 4.76
CA LEU A 85 -14.30 -11.50 4.29
C LEU A 85 -13.09 -11.28 5.21
N ALA A 86 -11.90 -11.63 4.74
CA ALA A 86 -10.63 -11.51 5.45
C ALA A 86 -9.55 -11.00 4.48
N ILE A 87 -9.79 -9.79 3.94
CA ILE A 87 -8.86 -9.14 3.02
C ILE A 87 -7.49 -8.93 3.67
N CYS A 88 -6.43 -9.08 2.89
CA CYS A 88 -5.06 -8.82 3.34
C CYS A 88 -4.91 -7.37 3.85
N SER A 89 -4.67 -7.19 5.14
CA SER A 89 -4.47 -5.86 5.75
C SER A 89 -3.32 -5.08 5.12
N MET A 90 -2.32 -5.78 4.55
CA MET A 90 -1.20 -5.13 3.87
C MET A 90 -1.60 -4.44 2.56
N GLU A 91 -2.76 -4.76 1.97
CA GLU A 91 -3.31 -3.98 0.85
C GLU A 91 -3.56 -2.53 1.30
N PHE A 92 -4.23 -2.35 2.44
CA PHE A 92 -4.45 -1.02 3.01
C PHE A 92 -3.16 -0.40 3.56
N ILE A 93 -2.30 -1.16 4.24
CA ILE A 93 -1.10 -0.61 4.89
C ILE A 93 -0.05 -0.18 3.86
N TYR A 94 0.19 -0.98 2.81
CA TYR A 94 1.37 -0.83 1.97
C TYR A 94 1.14 -1.06 0.46
N PHE A 95 0.54 -2.20 0.09
CA PHE A 95 0.59 -2.68 -1.29
C PHE A 95 -0.25 -1.87 -2.27
N ALA A 96 -1.52 -1.62 -1.93
CA ALA A 96 -2.43 -0.96 -2.85
C ALA A 96 -2.05 0.51 -3.02
N ARG A 97 -2.36 1.05 -4.19
CA ARG A 97 -2.13 2.46 -4.46
C ARG A 97 -3.12 3.33 -3.66
N PRO A 98 -2.69 4.53 -3.21
CA PRO A 98 -3.56 5.41 -2.43
C PRO A 98 -4.83 5.89 -3.15
N ASP A 99 -4.83 5.88 -4.49
CA ASP A 99 -5.97 6.22 -5.34
C ASP A 99 -6.89 5.03 -5.63
N SER A 100 -6.64 3.85 -5.06
CA SER A 100 -7.53 2.71 -5.14
C SER A 100 -8.58 2.72 -4.03
N ASP A 101 -9.75 2.17 -4.34
CA ASP A 101 -10.83 1.83 -3.41
C ASP A 101 -10.90 0.32 -3.24
N ILE A 102 -10.85 -0.14 -1.99
CA ILE A 102 -10.98 -1.55 -1.65
C ILE A 102 -12.27 -1.70 -0.85
N TYR A 103 -13.25 -2.41 -1.41
CA TYR A 103 -14.58 -2.56 -0.81
C TYR A 103 -15.24 -1.23 -0.40
N GLY A 104 -15.08 -0.19 -1.23
CA GLY A 104 -15.62 1.16 -0.99
C GLY A 104 -14.82 1.99 0.01
N VAL A 105 -13.66 1.51 0.46
CA VAL A 105 -12.76 2.25 1.32
C VAL A 105 -11.54 2.70 0.53
N ASN A 106 -11.41 4.01 0.35
CA ASN A 106 -10.23 4.60 -0.28
C ASN A 106 -8.96 4.35 0.56
N VAL A 107 -7.90 3.88 -0.11
CA VAL A 107 -6.64 3.49 0.53
C VAL A 107 -5.91 4.68 1.15
N HIS A 108 -5.84 5.84 0.47
CA HIS A 108 -5.27 7.06 1.05
C HIS A 108 -5.98 7.44 2.35
N SER A 109 -7.32 7.46 2.32
CA SER A 109 -8.16 7.81 3.47
C SER A 109 -8.00 6.83 4.62
N ALA A 110 -7.87 5.52 4.34
CA ALA A 110 -7.60 4.51 5.34
C ALA A 110 -6.25 4.75 6.04
N ARG A 111 -5.18 4.96 5.26
CA ARG A 111 -3.84 5.26 5.80
C ARG A 111 -3.81 6.55 6.61
N LYS A 112 -4.53 7.57 6.17
CA LYS A 112 -4.67 8.84 6.91
C LYS A 112 -5.31 8.61 8.28
N ARG A 113 -6.39 7.82 8.36
CA ARG A 113 -7.01 7.43 9.64
C ARG A 113 -6.06 6.61 10.52
N MET A 114 -5.25 5.72 9.94
CA MET A 114 -4.22 4.99 10.70
C MET A 114 -3.20 5.95 11.31
N GLY A 115 -2.77 6.97 10.56
CA GLY A 115 -1.88 8.04 11.05
C GLY A 115 -2.47 8.83 12.22
N ALA A 116 -3.72 9.29 12.09
CA ALA A 116 -4.41 9.98 13.16
C ALA A 116 -4.54 9.11 14.41
N ARG A 117 -4.93 7.84 14.23
CA ARG A 117 -5.01 6.88 15.34
C ARG A 117 -3.67 6.69 16.05
N LEU A 118 -2.58 6.63 15.29
CA LEU A 118 -1.23 6.50 15.83
C LEU A 118 -0.78 7.73 16.63
N ALA A 119 -1.23 8.95 16.26
CA ALA A 119 -0.99 10.17 17.03
C ALA A 119 -1.73 10.14 18.38
N GLN A 120 -2.96 9.61 18.41
CA GLN A 120 -3.73 9.43 19.65
C GLN A 120 -3.10 8.39 20.58
N GLU A 121 -2.62 7.27 20.02
CA GLU A 121 -2.09 6.15 20.80
C GLU A 121 -0.64 6.36 21.26
N SER A 122 0.14 7.17 20.56
CA SER A 122 1.56 7.43 20.89
C SER A 122 1.99 8.84 20.50
N PRO A 123 1.46 9.87 21.19
CA PRO A 123 1.89 11.24 21.00
C PRO A 123 3.32 11.45 21.49
N VAL A 124 3.99 12.46 20.96
CA VAL A 124 5.29 12.94 21.45
C VAL A 124 5.45 14.41 21.09
N ASP A 125 6.06 15.18 21.97
CA ASP A 125 6.39 16.58 21.69
C ASP A 125 7.55 16.63 20.68
N ALA A 126 7.31 17.29 19.55
CA ALA A 126 8.24 17.38 18.43
C ALA A 126 7.94 18.63 17.60
N ASP A 127 8.80 18.93 16.62
CA ASP A 127 8.69 20.16 15.84
C ASP A 127 8.02 19.94 14.48
N MET A 128 8.03 18.70 13.97
CA MET A 128 7.45 18.34 12.67
C MET A 128 7.19 16.84 12.54
N VAL A 129 6.36 16.51 11.56
CA VAL A 129 6.13 15.14 11.09
C VAL A 129 6.64 15.01 9.66
N ILE A 130 7.31 13.89 9.36
CA ILE A 130 7.73 13.53 8.01
C ILE A 130 7.30 12.09 7.70
N GLY A 131 6.93 11.82 6.45
CA GLY A 131 6.68 10.46 5.96
C GLY A 131 7.89 9.89 5.23
N VAL A 132 8.13 8.59 5.37
CA VAL A 132 9.04 7.83 4.50
C VAL A 132 8.43 7.67 3.10
N PRO A 133 8.99 8.26 2.04
CA PRO A 133 8.38 8.21 0.72
C PRO A 133 8.47 6.81 0.09
N ASN A 134 7.44 6.29 -0.57
CA ASN A 134 6.17 6.97 -0.91
C ASN A 134 4.95 6.43 -0.14
N SER A 135 5.08 5.26 0.50
CA SER A 135 3.95 4.48 1.05
C SER A 135 3.31 5.12 2.29
N SER A 136 4.12 5.75 3.14
CA SER A 136 3.66 6.28 4.43
C SER A 136 3.18 7.74 4.39
N LEU A 137 3.26 8.42 3.23
CA LEU A 137 2.92 9.84 3.10
C LEU A 137 1.48 10.16 3.56
N SER A 138 0.54 9.25 3.31
CA SER A 138 -0.85 9.39 3.75
C SER A 138 -0.99 9.28 5.27
N ALA A 139 -0.28 8.32 5.89
CA ALA A 139 -0.26 8.17 7.33
C ALA A 139 0.47 9.34 8.02
N ALA A 140 1.53 9.87 7.42
CA ALA A 140 2.21 11.08 7.90
C ALA A 140 1.29 12.30 7.92
N SER A 141 0.54 12.52 6.84
CA SER A 141 -0.48 13.58 6.78
C SER A 141 -1.53 13.41 7.88
N GLY A 142 -2.03 12.20 8.11
CA GLY A 142 -3.02 11.94 9.16
C GLY A 142 -2.47 12.15 10.58
N TYR A 143 -1.24 11.70 10.84
CA TYR A 143 -0.58 11.92 12.12
C TYR A 143 -0.35 13.42 12.38
N ALA A 144 0.15 14.15 11.36
CA ALA A 144 0.43 15.58 11.46
C ALA A 144 -0.81 16.41 11.77
N GLU A 145 -1.92 16.13 11.06
CA GLU A 145 -3.20 16.82 11.28
C GLU A 145 -3.75 16.57 12.68
N GLU A 146 -3.72 15.32 13.15
CA GLU A 146 -4.19 14.97 14.50
C GLU A 146 -3.30 15.58 15.60
N ALA A 147 -1.97 15.59 15.38
CA ALA A 147 -1.00 16.13 16.34
C ALA A 147 -0.90 17.66 16.31
N GLY A 148 -1.50 18.33 15.33
CA GLY A 148 -1.34 19.79 15.14
C GLY A 148 0.08 20.21 14.76
N LEU A 149 0.83 19.36 14.07
CA LEU A 149 2.22 19.60 13.68
C LEU A 149 2.35 19.81 12.16
N PRO A 150 3.35 20.58 11.70
CA PRO A 150 3.61 20.72 10.27
C PRO A 150 4.06 19.38 9.67
N ASN A 151 3.50 19.03 8.50
CA ASN A 151 3.92 17.89 7.68
C ASN A 151 4.94 18.36 6.65
N GLU A 152 6.21 17.99 6.83
CA GLU A 152 7.33 18.53 6.08
C GLU A 152 8.01 17.47 5.20
N MET A 153 8.71 17.93 4.16
CA MET A 153 9.50 17.07 3.29
C MET A 153 10.92 16.89 3.86
N GLY A 154 11.07 16.08 4.90
CA GLY A 154 12.38 15.78 5.49
C GLY A 154 13.17 14.68 4.77
N LEU A 155 12.51 13.89 3.93
CA LEU A 155 13.11 12.80 3.15
C LEU A 155 12.70 12.90 1.68
N ILE A 156 13.65 12.67 0.79
CA ILE A 156 13.42 12.61 -0.66
C ILE A 156 13.87 11.25 -1.17
N LYS A 157 12.95 10.57 -1.87
CA LYS A 157 13.25 9.36 -2.63
C LYS A 157 13.82 9.76 -3.99
N ASN A 158 14.99 9.24 -4.33
CA ASN A 158 15.57 9.45 -5.65
C ASN A 158 14.83 8.59 -6.68
N GLN A 159 14.18 9.25 -7.64
CA GLN A 159 13.36 8.59 -8.68
C GLN A 159 14.22 7.91 -9.76
N TYR A 160 15.51 8.22 -9.83
CA TYR A 160 16.41 7.75 -10.90
C TYR A 160 17.31 6.59 -10.48
N VAL A 161 17.17 6.08 -9.25
CA VAL A 161 17.96 4.93 -8.78
C VAL A 161 17.39 3.64 -9.33
N ALA A 162 18.06 3.08 -10.34
CA ALA A 162 17.77 1.75 -10.88
C ALA A 162 18.09 0.63 -9.87
N ARG A 163 17.76 -0.62 -10.22
CA ARG A 163 18.06 -1.79 -9.38
C ARG A 163 19.56 -1.87 -9.09
N THR A 164 19.93 -1.81 -7.82
CA THR A 164 21.32 -1.82 -7.33
C THR A 164 22.05 -3.17 -7.51
N PHE A 165 21.43 -4.16 -8.14
CA PHE A 165 21.98 -5.51 -8.32
C PHE A 165 23.14 -5.54 -9.34
N ILE A 166 23.20 -4.58 -10.27
CA ILE A 166 24.23 -4.48 -11.32
C ILE A 166 25.39 -3.58 -10.85
N GLN A 167 25.78 -3.66 -9.57
CA GLN A 167 26.90 -2.87 -9.04
C GLN A 167 28.09 -3.79 -8.74
N PRO A 168 29.29 -3.50 -9.30
CA PRO A 168 30.40 -4.45 -9.36
C PRO A 168 31.06 -4.75 -8.01
N THR A 169 30.92 -3.87 -7.01
CA THR A 169 31.51 -4.07 -5.67
C THR A 169 30.47 -3.94 -4.55
N GLN A 170 30.79 -4.51 -3.39
CA GLN A 170 29.98 -4.39 -2.18
C GLN A 170 29.84 -2.93 -1.72
N GLU A 171 30.92 -2.15 -1.80
CA GLU A 171 30.94 -0.72 -1.46
C GLU A 171 30.04 0.12 -2.38
N LEU A 172 30.05 -0.16 -3.69
CA LEU A 172 29.16 0.48 -4.66
C LEU A 172 27.70 0.08 -4.44
N ARG A 173 27.43 -1.15 -3.98
CA ARG A 173 26.09 -1.55 -3.55
C ARG A 173 25.64 -0.78 -2.31
N GLU A 174 26.51 -0.60 -1.33
CA GLU A 174 26.22 0.19 -0.14
C GLU A 174 25.98 1.67 -0.47
N GLN A 175 26.79 2.26 -1.34
CA GLN A 175 26.53 3.60 -1.90
C GLN A 175 25.21 3.66 -2.67
N GLY A 176 24.90 2.64 -3.49
CA GLY A 176 23.63 2.55 -4.22
C GLY A 176 22.40 2.51 -3.30
N VAL A 177 22.52 1.92 -2.10
CA VAL A 177 21.48 2.00 -1.06
C VAL A 177 21.39 3.41 -0.48
N ARG A 178 22.53 4.10 -0.24
CA ARG A 178 22.54 5.51 0.20
C ARG A 178 21.87 6.44 -0.81
N MET A 179 21.95 6.14 -2.11
CA MET A 179 21.35 6.97 -3.15
C MET A 179 19.81 6.91 -3.20
N LYS A 180 19.17 5.89 -2.61
CA LYS A 180 17.71 5.71 -2.74
C LYS A 180 16.89 6.75 -1.96
N LEU A 181 17.38 7.14 -0.78
CA LEU A 181 16.72 8.08 0.13
C LEU A 181 17.75 9.07 0.65
N SER A 182 17.40 10.35 0.60
CA SER A 182 18.22 11.46 1.09
C SER A 182 17.43 12.28 2.10
N ALA A 183 18.10 12.78 3.13
CA ALA A 183 17.50 13.70 4.09
C ALA A 183 17.72 15.14 3.63
N VAL A 184 16.70 15.98 3.81
CA VAL A 184 16.78 17.39 3.48
C VAL A 184 17.38 18.14 4.67
N HIS A 185 18.70 18.29 4.68
CA HIS A 185 19.47 18.85 5.80
C HIS A 185 18.90 20.18 6.32
N SER A 186 18.56 21.11 5.43
CA SER A 186 18.01 22.43 5.78
C SER A 186 16.66 22.36 6.50
N VAL A 187 15.88 21.29 6.29
CA VAL A 187 14.58 21.08 6.93
C VAL A 187 14.76 20.45 8.31
N VAL A 188 15.60 19.41 8.41
CA VAL A 188 15.67 18.58 9.63
C VAL A 188 16.68 19.06 10.68
N LYS A 189 17.65 19.90 10.30
CA LYS A 189 18.74 20.33 11.20
C LYS A 189 18.22 21.03 12.46
N GLY A 190 18.61 20.52 13.62
CA GLY A 190 18.26 21.04 14.94
C GLY A 190 16.83 20.75 15.38
N LYS A 191 16.07 19.97 14.61
CA LYS A 191 14.65 19.71 14.86
C LYS A 191 14.42 18.35 15.51
N ARG A 192 13.36 18.26 16.33
CA ARG A 192 12.79 17.02 16.83
C ARG A 192 11.80 16.51 15.80
N VAL A 193 12.10 15.39 15.15
CA VAL A 193 11.37 14.93 13.97
C VAL A 193 10.61 13.64 14.28
N ILE A 194 9.31 13.63 14.04
CA ILE A 194 8.51 12.40 14.00
C ILE A 194 8.59 11.82 12.60
N VAL A 195 8.98 10.55 12.50
CA VAL A 195 9.11 9.84 11.22
C VAL A 195 8.06 8.74 11.17
N ILE A 196 7.13 8.87 10.23
CA ILE A 196 6.10 7.87 9.98
C ILE A 196 6.57 6.93 8.88
N ASP A 197 6.49 5.63 9.16
CA ASP A 197 6.71 4.56 8.18
C ASP A 197 5.53 3.57 8.24
N ASP A 198 5.28 2.86 7.16
CA ASP A 198 4.09 2.00 7.07
C ASP A 198 4.23 0.73 7.90
N SER A 199 5.41 0.11 7.89
CA SER A 199 5.66 -1.19 8.51
C SER A 199 7.14 -1.42 8.80
N ILE A 200 7.43 -2.36 9.71
CA ILE A 200 8.79 -2.88 9.93
C ILE A 200 8.77 -4.39 9.70
N VAL A 201 9.52 -4.84 8.68
CA VAL A 201 9.75 -6.27 8.41
C VAL A 201 11.10 -6.72 8.96
N ARG A 202 12.21 -6.17 8.42
CA ARG A 202 13.59 -6.52 8.82
C ARG A 202 14.27 -5.44 9.66
N GLY A 203 13.70 -4.23 9.72
CA GLY A 203 14.26 -3.08 10.43
C GLY A 203 15.49 -2.42 9.82
N THR A 204 16.09 -2.98 8.77
CA THR A 204 17.29 -2.43 8.12
C THR A 204 17.07 -1.02 7.56
N THR A 205 15.95 -0.82 6.85
CA THR A 205 15.56 0.48 6.28
C THR A 205 15.32 1.51 7.37
N SER A 206 14.54 1.18 8.41
CA SER A 206 14.23 2.08 9.51
C SER A 206 15.49 2.50 10.27
N LYS A 207 16.40 1.55 10.56
CA LYS A 207 17.71 1.86 11.16
C LYS A 207 18.52 2.84 10.32
N ARG A 208 18.51 2.66 8.99
CA ARG A 208 19.21 3.55 8.06
C ARG A 208 18.59 4.95 8.01
N ILE A 209 17.26 5.05 8.01
CA ILE A 209 16.55 6.33 8.01
C ILE A 209 16.87 7.13 9.27
N VAL A 210 16.82 6.49 10.44
CA VAL A 210 17.17 7.14 11.72
C VAL A 210 18.60 7.65 11.68
N GLN A 211 19.55 6.83 11.20
CA GLN A 211 20.95 7.24 11.05
C GLN A 211 21.09 8.43 10.09
N LEU A 212 20.45 8.38 8.93
CA LEU A 212 20.50 9.44 7.92
C LEU A 212 19.98 10.78 8.45
N LEU A 213 18.88 10.76 9.21
CA LEU A 213 18.31 11.97 9.81
C LEU A 213 19.21 12.56 10.91
N LYS A 214 19.83 11.71 11.73
CA LYS A 214 20.83 12.13 12.72
C LYS A 214 22.08 12.72 12.05
N GLU A 215 22.59 12.08 10.99
CA GLU A 215 23.70 12.58 10.18
C GLU A 215 23.35 13.94 9.53
N ALA A 216 22.08 14.13 9.12
CA ALA A 216 21.58 15.40 8.62
C ALA A 216 21.32 16.45 9.73
N GLY A 217 21.57 16.12 10.99
CA GLY A 217 21.54 17.07 12.11
C GLY A 217 20.21 17.16 12.85
N ALA A 218 19.28 16.22 12.69
CA ALA A 218 18.08 16.17 13.54
C ALA A 218 18.47 16.02 15.03
N ALA A 219 17.84 16.80 15.90
CA ALA A 219 18.08 16.77 17.35
C ALA A 219 17.49 15.49 17.97
N GLU A 220 16.28 15.13 17.55
CA GLU A 220 15.59 13.91 17.96
C GLU A 220 14.93 13.24 16.76
N VAL A 221 14.80 11.92 16.81
CA VAL A 221 14.12 11.14 15.77
C VAL A 221 13.16 10.17 16.45
N HIS A 222 11.87 10.42 16.29
CA HIS A 222 10.77 9.65 16.87
C HIS A 222 10.11 8.78 15.80
N MET A 223 10.53 7.52 15.70
CA MET A 223 9.93 6.58 14.76
C MET A 223 8.52 6.19 15.21
N ARG A 224 7.55 6.18 14.28
CA ARG A 224 6.18 5.71 14.49
C ARG A 224 5.75 4.88 13.29
N ILE A 225 5.12 3.73 13.55
CA ILE A 225 4.77 2.75 12.51
C ILE A 225 3.26 2.62 12.42
N SER A 226 2.68 2.82 11.23
CA SER A 226 1.22 2.75 11.03
C SER A 226 0.71 1.32 10.82
N SER A 227 1.41 0.33 11.38
CA SER A 227 1.01 -1.07 11.41
C SER A 227 1.37 -1.70 12.76
N PRO A 228 0.65 -2.76 13.17
CA PRO A 228 1.13 -3.65 14.22
C PRO A 228 2.47 -4.32 13.84
N PRO A 229 3.23 -4.85 14.82
CA PRO A 229 4.43 -5.62 14.54
C PRO A 229 4.18 -6.86 13.67
N LEU A 230 4.91 -6.98 12.56
CA LEU A 230 4.83 -8.13 11.65
C LEU A 230 5.67 -9.31 12.19
N LYS A 231 5.02 -10.21 12.92
CA LYS A 231 5.69 -11.35 13.61
C LYS A 231 5.64 -12.67 12.85
N TYR A 232 4.75 -12.81 11.87
CA TYR A 232 4.46 -14.07 11.19
C TYR A 232 4.61 -13.93 9.67
N PRO A 233 5.02 -14.98 8.96
CA PRO A 233 5.03 -14.98 7.50
C PRO A 233 3.62 -14.87 6.93
N CYS A 234 3.51 -14.25 5.75
CA CYS A 234 2.33 -14.36 4.89
C CYS A 234 2.50 -15.60 4.00
N PHE A 235 1.49 -16.46 3.92
CA PHE A 235 1.44 -17.63 3.04
C PHE A 235 0.41 -17.43 1.94
#